data_AF-B8CEF8-F1
#
_entry.id   AF-B8CEF8-F1
#
_cell.length_a   1.000
_cell.length_b   1.000
_cell.length_c   1.000
_cell.angle_alpha   90.00
_cell.angle_beta   90.00
_cell.angle_gamma   90.00
#
_symmetry.space_group_name_H-M   'P 1'
#
loop_
_entity.id
_entity.type
_entity.pdbx_description
1 polymer ?
#
loop_
_entity_poly.entity_id
_entity_poly.type
_entity_poly.pdbx_seq_one_letter_code
_entity_poly.pdbx_strand_id
1 'polypeptide(L)'
;MVEGGGTSNTATLYYPNWEGSDHVCVNDGEAPDYITQAASTFMFEDLEDCCEKYYWWNMAECLGSVANAGSNKYYADYRLSKCVKDCTDSDCGGLVGGVWDELYDDMSVCCAEKFWWVEDCDV
;
A
#
# COMPACT_ATOMS: atom_id res chain seq x y z
N MET A 1 19.25 25.55 -3.84
CA MET A 1 18.90 24.18 -3.40
C MET A 1 18.15 23.60 -4.58
N VAL A 2 18.80 22.68 -5.30
CA VAL A 2 18.38 22.26 -6.63
C VAL A 2 17.00 21.62 -6.60
N GLU A 3 16.18 22.11 -7.54
CA GLU A 3 14.91 21.62 -8.07
C GLU A 3 14.88 20.08 -8.13
N GLY A 4 13.92 19.46 -7.42
CA GLY A 4 13.65 18.03 -7.48
C GLY A 4 12.98 17.68 -8.80
N GLY A 5 13.79 17.55 -9.86
CA GLY A 5 13.40 16.91 -11.10
C GLY A 5 13.15 15.43 -10.85
N GLY A 6 11.88 15.07 -10.66
CA GLY A 6 11.42 13.68 -10.70
C GLY A 6 11.64 13.14 -12.10
N THR A 7 12.72 12.39 -12.29
CA THR A 7 12.96 11.61 -13.50
C THR A 7 11.82 10.62 -13.64
N SER A 8 10.91 10.92 -14.56
CA SER A 8 9.80 10.06 -14.97
C SER A 8 10.36 8.76 -15.53
N ASN A 9 10.59 7.78 -14.66
CA ASN A 9 10.74 6.39 -15.05
C ASN A 9 9.32 5.80 -15.12
N THR A 10 8.63 6.06 -16.23
CA THR A 10 7.38 5.37 -16.57
C THR A 10 7.55 3.85 -16.62
N ALA A 11 8.79 3.36 -16.66
CA ALA A 11 9.14 1.93 -16.63
C ALA A 11 8.88 1.23 -15.27
N THR A 12 8.53 1.97 -14.22
CA THR A 12 8.24 1.37 -12.88
C THR A 12 6.83 1.59 -12.38
N LEU A 13 5.98 2.30 -13.13
CA LEU A 13 4.63 2.65 -12.69
C LEU A 13 3.64 1.50 -12.94
N TYR A 14 2.74 1.29 -11.99
CA TYR A 14 1.63 0.35 -12.08
C TYR A 14 0.53 0.90 -12.96
N TYR A 15 0.01 0.08 -13.87
CA TYR A 15 -1.09 0.43 -14.75
C TYR A 15 -2.13 -0.70 -14.79
N PRO A 16 -3.42 -0.39 -15.03
CA PRO A 16 -4.45 -1.40 -15.00
C PRO A 16 -4.37 -2.31 -16.23
N ASN A 17 -4.33 -3.62 -16.00
CA ASN A 17 -4.37 -4.62 -17.06
C ASN A 17 -5.83 -4.85 -17.48
N TRP A 18 -6.37 -3.97 -18.33
CA TRP A 18 -7.71 -4.13 -18.88
C TRP A 18 -7.83 -5.24 -19.92
N GLU A 19 -6.71 -5.60 -20.56
CA GLU A 19 -6.65 -6.67 -21.56
C GLU A 19 -6.61 -8.05 -20.88
N GLY A 20 -6.15 -8.12 -19.64
CA GLY A 20 -6.11 -9.32 -18.81
C GLY A 20 -7.45 -9.66 -18.16
N SER A 21 -7.67 -10.97 -17.93
CA SER A 21 -8.86 -11.45 -17.20
C SER A 21 -8.72 -11.34 -15.68
N ASP A 22 -7.49 -11.15 -15.19
CA ASP A 22 -7.18 -11.17 -13.77
C ASP A 22 -7.57 -9.86 -13.05
N HIS A 23 -7.93 -8.80 -13.80
CA HIS A 23 -8.36 -7.52 -13.24
C HIS A 23 -7.36 -6.95 -12.20
N VAL A 24 -6.08 -6.97 -12.57
CA VAL A 24 -4.97 -6.55 -11.72
C VAL A 24 -4.23 -5.36 -12.32
N CYS A 25 -3.47 -4.65 -11.51
CA CYS A 25 -2.50 -3.67 -11.98
C CYS A 25 -1.11 -4.31 -12.11
N VAL A 26 -0.37 -3.95 -13.16
CA VAL A 26 0.94 -4.53 -13.48
C VAL A 26 1.97 -3.43 -13.76
N ASN A 27 3.26 -3.73 -13.63
CA ASN A 27 4.36 -2.82 -13.96
C ASN A 27 5.42 -3.44 -14.90
N ASP A 28 5.01 -4.37 -15.75
CA ASP A 28 5.89 -5.10 -16.68
C ASP A 28 6.51 -4.24 -17.81
N GLY A 29 6.13 -2.97 -17.93
CA GLY A 29 6.59 -2.07 -18.99
C GLY A 29 5.96 -2.33 -20.36
N GLU A 30 4.99 -3.24 -20.47
CA GLU A 30 4.27 -3.58 -21.70
C GLU A 30 2.91 -2.86 -21.80
N ALA A 31 2.82 -1.66 -21.22
CA ALA A 31 1.59 -0.89 -21.20
C ALA A 31 1.13 -0.52 -22.63
N PRO A 32 -0.17 -0.66 -22.96
CA PRO A 32 -0.72 -0.24 -24.24
C PRO A 32 -0.47 1.25 -24.54
N ASP A 33 -0.37 1.61 -25.82
CA ASP A 33 -0.14 3.00 -26.26
C ASP A 33 -1.12 4.02 -25.68
N TYR A 34 -2.38 3.63 -25.44
CA TYR A 34 -3.37 4.55 -24.87
C TYR A 34 -3.16 4.80 -23.37
N ILE A 35 -2.52 3.87 -22.66
CA ILE A 35 -2.13 4.03 -21.25
C ILE A 35 -0.86 4.88 -21.18
N THR A 36 0.15 4.59 -22.01
CA THR A 36 1.42 5.34 -21.99
C THR A 36 1.26 6.79 -22.45
N GLN A 37 0.39 7.07 -23.42
CA GLN A 37 0.06 8.44 -23.84
C GLN A 37 -0.64 9.25 -22.74
N ALA A 38 -1.33 8.59 -21.82
CA ALA A 38 -2.01 9.20 -20.69
C ALA A 38 -1.47 8.68 -19.35
N ALA A 39 -0.14 8.51 -19.29
CA ALA A 39 0.56 7.97 -18.12
C ALA A 39 0.20 8.70 -16.82
N SER A 40 0.11 10.04 -16.85
CA SER A 40 -0.28 10.84 -15.67
C SER A 40 -1.68 10.56 -15.13
N THR A 41 -2.52 9.86 -15.89
CA THR A 41 -3.92 9.55 -15.52
C THR A 41 -4.10 8.08 -15.16
N PHE A 42 -3.40 7.18 -15.87
CA PHE A 42 -3.60 5.73 -15.79
C PHE A 42 -2.46 4.98 -15.11
N MET A 43 -1.30 5.62 -14.90
CA MET A 43 -0.13 5.02 -14.26
C MET A 43 0.06 5.60 -12.85
N PHE A 44 0.38 4.72 -11.90
CA PHE A 44 0.52 5.03 -10.48
C PHE A 44 1.87 4.53 -9.96
N GLU A 45 2.45 5.23 -8.99
CA GLU A 45 3.68 4.77 -8.33
C GLU A 45 3.40 3.56 -7.44
N ASP A 46 2.22 3.53 -6.83
CA ASP A 46 1.77 2.49 -5.92
C ASP A 46 0.74 1.54 -6.57
N LEU A 47 0.92 0.23 -6.34
CA LEU A 47 -0.03 -0.79 -6.79
C LEU A 47 -1.40 -0.59 -6.13
N GLU A 48 -1.40 -0.20 -4.85
CA GLU A 48 -2.61 0.05 -4.07
C GLU A 48 -3.46 1.16 -4.69
N ASP A 49 -2.86 2.29 -5.03
CA ASP A 49 -3.56 3.40 -5.69
C ASP A 49 -4.17 2.98 -7.04
N CYS A 50 -3.44 2.19 -7.83
CA CYS A 50 -3.95 1.67 -9.10
C CYS A 50 -5.14 0.72 -8.87
N CYS A 51 -5.03 -0.18 -7.89
CA CYS A 51 -6.10 -1.09 -7.52
C CYS A 51 -7.30 -0.35 -6.95
N GLU A 52 -7.14 0.65 -6.09
CA GLU A 52 -8.24 1.46 -5.57
C GLU A 52 -8.92 2.26 -6.69
N LYS A 53 -8.17 2.77 -7.66
CA LYS A 53 -8.72 3.52 -8.79
C LYS A 53 -9.57 2.66 -9.72
N TYR A 54 -9.07 1.49 -10.12
CA TYR A 54 -9.67 0.69 -11.21
C TYR A 54 -10.32 -0.61 -10.76
N TYR A 55 -9.87 -1.17 -9.65
CA TYR A 55 -10.23 -2.50 -9.15
C TYR A 55 -10.59 -2.48 -7.65
N TRP A 56 -11.16 -1.38 -7.15
CA TRP A 56 -11.55 -1.26 -5.73
C TRP A 56 -12.52 -2.36 -5.28
N TRP A 57 -13.34 -2.86 -6.21
CA TRP A 57 -14.29 -3.95 -6.01
C TRP A 57 -13.60 -5.33 -5.94
N ASN A 58 -12.33 -5.43 -6.34
CA ASN A 58 -11.53 -6.65 -6.36
C ASN A 58 -10.12 -6.43 -5.81
N MET A 59 -9.96 -5.61 -4.77
CA MET A 59 -8.64 -5.29 -4.22
C MET A 59 -7.85 -6.52 -3.78
N ALA A 60 -8.51 -7.55 -3.25
CA ALA A 60 -7.84 -8.77 -2.79
C ALA A 60 -7.11 -9.49 -3.94
N GLU A 61 -7.76 -9.63 -5.10
CA GLU A 61 -7.13 -10.24 -6.28
C GLU A 61 -6.19 -9.26 -6.99
N CYS A 62 -6.55 -7.97 -7.07
CA CYS A 62 -5.74 -6.93 -7.72
C CYS A 62 -4.39 -6.72 -7.04
N LEU A 63 -4.39 -6.67 -5.71
CA LEU A 63 -3.18 -6.59 -4.92
C LEU A 63 -2.48 -7.95 -4.83
N GLY A 64 -3.17 -9.07 -5.07
CA GLY A 64 -2.59 -10.41 -5.05
C GLY A 64 -1.68 -10.68 -3.83
N SER A 65 -0.43 -11.07 -4.08
CA SER A 65 0.59 -11.30 -3.04
C SER A 65 0.93 -10.07 -2.19
N VAL A 66 0.61 -8.87 -2.67
CA VAL A 66 0.89 -7.60 -1.99
C VAL A 66 -0.16 -7.33 -0.91
N ALA A 67 -1.42 -7.76 -1.10
CA ALA A 67 -2.40 -7.83 -0.01
C ALA A 67 -1.98 -8.83 1.07
N ASN A 68 -1.22 -9.86 0.70
CA ASN A 68 -0.62 -10.82 1.64
C ASN A 68 0.73 -10.37 2.22
N ALA A 69 1.29 -9.24 1.76
CA ALA A 69 2.50 -8.65 2.32
C ALA A 69 2.19 -7.62 3.43
N GLY A 70 0.95 -7.12 3.46
CA GLY A 70 0.49 -6.06 4.36
C GLY A 70 0.92 -4.66 3.88
N SER A 71 0.21 -3.64 4.33
CA SER A 71 0.43 -2.23 3.95
C SER A 71 1.73 -1.63 4.49
N ASN A 72 2.48 -2.37 5.33
CA ASN A 72 3.65 -1.89 6.07
C ASN A 72 3.38 -0.71 7.00
N LYS A 73 2.11 -0.34 7.19
CA LYS A 73 1.63 0.65 8.17
C LYS A 73 1.46 0.00 9.54
N TYR A 74 1.31 0.82 10.57
CA TYR A 74 1.14 0.38 11.95
C TYR A 74 -0.32 0.48 12.37
N TYR A 75 -0.84 -0.55 13.03
CA TYR A 75 -2.17 -0.55 13.64
C TYR A 75 -2.07 -0.87 15.13
N ALA A 76 -3.10 -0.46 15.88
CA ALA A 76 -3.14 -0.68 17.31
C ALA A 76 -3.59 -2.11 17.66
N ASP A 77 -2.68 -2.91 18.19
CA ASP A 77 -3.03 -4.19 18.81
C ASP A 77 -3.34 -3.99 20.29
N TYR A 78 -4.64 -3.91 20.60
CA TYR A 78 -5.14 -3.76 21.97
C TYR A 78 -4.90 -5.00 22.87
N ARG A 79 -4.62 -6.18 22.30
CA ARG A 79 -4.30 -7.38 23.08
C ARG A 79 -2.88 -7.29 23.63
N LEU A 80 -1.97 -6.73 22.82
CA LEU A 80 -0.58 -6.50 23.18
C LEU A 80 -0.36 -5.13 23.83
N SER A 81 -1.34 -4.22 23.74
CA SER A 81 -1.21 -2.80 24.13
C SER A 81 -0.03 -2.11 23.44
N LYS A 82 0.18 -2.45 22.16
CA LYS A 82 1.28 -1.94 21.33
C LYS A 82 0.80 -1.68 19.91
N CYS A 83 1.53 -0.83 19.19
CA CYS A 83 1.34 -0.68 17.76
C CYS A 83 2.23 -1.66 17.01
N VAL A 84 1.62 -2.43 16.11
CA VAL A 84 2.29 -3.49 15.36
C VAL A 84 2.15 -3.23 13.86
N LYS A 85 3.12 -3.70 13.09
CA LYS A 85 3.12 -3.47 11.64
C LYS A 85 2.21 -4.47 10.93
N ASP A 86 1.40 -3.95 10.01
CA ASP A 86 0.59 -4.70 9.05
C ASP A 86 1.51 -5.33 8.00
N CYS A 87 1.97 -6.55 8.30
CA CYS A 87 2.79 -7.37 7.43
C CYS A 87 2.81 -8.84 7.87
N THR A 88 3.46 -9.71 7.08
CA THR A 88 3.53 -11.17 7.32
C THR A 88 4.90 -11.68 7.75
N ASP A 89 5.88 -10.81 7.95
CA ASP A 89 7.20 -11.17 8.48
C ASP A 89 7.16 -11.52 9.98
N SER A 90 8.28 -12.05 10.49
CA SER A 90 8.39 -12.52 11.88
C SER A 90 8.25 -11.41 12.94
N ASP A 91 8.54 -10.16 12.57
CA ASP A 91 8.44 -8.97 13.44
C ASP A 91 7.10 -8.21 13.26
N CYS A 92 6.16 -8.77 12.50
CA CYS A 92 4.88 -8.14 12.20
C CYS A 92 3.76 -8.55 13.18
N GLY A 93 2.75 -7.68 13.30
CA GLY A 93 1.54 -7.98 14.08
C GLY A 93 0.59 -8.98 13.41
N GLY A 94 0.85 -9.27 12.14
CA GLY A 94 -0.06 -9.95 11.24
C GLY A 94 -0.77 -8.94 10.33
N LEU A 95 -1.59 -9.50 9.43
CA LEU A 95 -2.39 -8.69 8.51
C LEU A 95 -3.58 -8.09 9.24
N VAL A 96 -3.84 -6.82 8.97
CA VAL A 96 -4.99 -6.11 9.52
C VAL A 96 -6.29 -6.79 9.08
N GLY A 97 -7.20 -7.03 10.03
CA GLY A 97 -8.39 -7.84 9.82
C GLY A 97 -9.53 -7.13 9.07
N GLY A 98 -9.45 -5.81 8.92
CA GLY A 98 -10.39 -5.05 8.10
C GLY A 98 -10.19 -3.52 8.15
N VAL A 99 -10.95 -2.84 7.29
CA VAL A 99 -11.00 -1.37 7.10
C VAL A 99 -11.30 -0.54 8.37
N TRP A 100 -11.73 -1.18 9.45
CA TRP A 100 -12.06 -0.50 10.71
C TRP A 100 -10.83 -0.16 11.55
N ASP A 101 -9.70 -0.81 11.25
CA ASP A 101 -8.43 -0.56 11.92
C ASP A 101 -7.75 0.65 11.28
N GLU A 102 -7.39 1.62 12.11
CA GLU A 102 -6.72 2.84 11.68
C GLU A 102 -5.22 2.57 11.49
N LEU A 103 -4.74 2.85 10.28
CA LEU A 103 -3.37 2.61 9.87
C LEU A 103 -2.55 3.89 9.92
N TYR A 104 -1.37 3.80 10.52
CA TYR A 104 -0.43 4.90 10.71
C TYR A 104 0.87 4.63 9.97
N ASP A 105 1.47 5.64 9.34
CA ASP A 105 2.77 5.48 8.67
C ASP A 105 3.94 5.32 9.67
N ASP A 106 3.76 5.81 10.90
CA ASP A 106 4.78 5.80 11.96
C ASP A 106 4.27 5.11 13.24
N MET A 107 5.08 4.18 13.77
CA MET A 107 4.78 3.46 15.01
C MET A 107 4.60 4.39 16.20
N SER A 108 5.47 5.40 16.33
CA SER A 108 5.40 6.38 17.42
C SER A 108 4.12 7.22 17.36
N VAL A 109 3.60 7.51 16.17
CA VAL A 109 2.32 8.25 16.01
C VAL A 109 1.16 7.38 16.46
N CYS A 110 1.13 6.11 16.02
CA CYS A 110 0.15 5.15 16.49
C CYS A 110 0.17 5.03 18.02
N CYS A 111 1.36 4.93 18.63
CA CYS A 111 1.50 4.86 20.09
C CYS A 111 1.05 6.14 20.79
N ALA A 112 1.41 7.31 20.27
CA ALA A 112 1.01 8.59 20.85
C ALA A 112 -0.51 8.84 20.78
N GLU A 113 -1.21 8.25 19.80
CA GLU A 113 -2.66 8.37 19.68
C GLU A 113 -3.41 7.28 20.45
N LYS A 114 -3.02 6.02 20.26
CA LYS A 114 -3.77 4.85 20.72
C LYS A 114 -3.31 4.33 22.07
N PHE A 115 -2.06 4.57 22.46
CA PHE A 115 -1.44 4.04 23.68
C PHE A 115 -0.55 5.07 24.39
N TRP A 116 -1.00 6.33 24.44
CA TRP A 116 -0.24 7.44 25.06
C TRP A 116 0.10 7.20 26.53
N TRP A 117 -0.56 6.24 27.19
CA TRP A 117 -0.33 5.85 28.57
C TRP A 117 0.67 4.67 28.74
N VAL A 118 1.18 4.09 27.65
CA VAL A 118 2.12 2.96 27.67
C VAL A 118 3.52 3.47 27.32
N GLU A 119 4.43 3.43 28.29
CA GLU A 119 5.81 3.96 28.14
C GLU A 119 6.65 3.18 27.11
N ASP A 120 6.38 1.89 26.92
CA ASP A 120 7.14 0.98 26.04
C ASP A 120 6.32 0.54 24.80
N CYS A 121 5.48 1.44 24.26
CA CYS A 121 4.68 1.12 23.08
C CYS A 121 5.52 1.12 21.79
N ASP A 122 6.57 1.95 21.71
CA ASP A 122 7.41 2.10 20.51
C ASP A 122 8.73 1.30 20.56
N VAL A 123 8.83 0.31 21.46
CA VAL A 123 10.02 -0.53 21.66
C VAL A 123 9.79 -2.01 21.43
#